data_AF-A0A7L8CVI1-F1
#
_entry.id   AF-A0A7L8CVI1-F1
#
_cell.length_a   1.000
_cell.length_b   1.000
_cell.length_c   1.000
_cell.angle_alpha   90.00
_cell.angle_beta   90.00
_cell.angle_gamma   90.00
#
_symmetry.space_group_name_H-M   'P 1'
#
loop_
_entity.id
_entity.type
_entity.pdbx_description
1 polymer ?
#
loop_
_entity_poly.entity_id
_entity_poly.type
_entity_poly.pdbx_seq_one_letter_code
_entity_poly.pdbx_strand_id
1 'polypeptide(L)'
;MRALFIGGTIDNSEMDIDGAPPVHYPASTGAGRPRYRLHQLGKRDGEVAYAVYAAPEMDNEEVQRVVEERDYARRFLATPVMVER
;
A
#
# COMPACT_ATOMS: atom_id res chain seq x y z
N MET A 1 -10.03 2.41 6.21
CA MET A 1 -8.55 2.53 6.39
C MET A 1 -7.97 3.34 5.24
N ARG A 2 -6.86 4.09 5.42
CA ARG A 2 -6.23 4.85 4.33
C ARG A 2 -5.21 4.00 3.56
N ALA A 3 -5.16 4.13 2.25
CA ALA A 3 -4.19 3.47 1.39
C ALA A 3 -3.49 4.47 0.47
N LEU A 4 -2.16 4.40 0.38
CA LEU A 4 -1.35 5.18 -0.55
C LEU A 4 -1.08 4.37 -1.82
N PHE A 5 -1.24 4.99 -2.99
CA PHE A 5 -0.97 4.40 -4.30
C PHE A 5 0.22 5.09 -4.97
N ILE A 6 1.18 4.32 -5.49
CA ILE A 6 2.44 4.82 -6.06
C ILE A 6 2.70 4.19 -7.43
N GLY A 7 3.11 4.98 -8.41
CA GLY A 7 3.64 4.52 -9.70
C GLY A 7 2.65 3.91 -10.68
N GLY A 8 1.35 3.96 -10.41
CA GLY A 8 0.30 3.37 -11.26
C GLY A 8 -0.66 4.41 -11.85
N THR A 9 -1.83 3.97 -12.33
CA THR A 9 -2.86 4.82 -12.96
C THR A 9 -3.33 6.00 -12.10
N ILE A 10 -3.52 5.73 -10.81
CA ILE A 10 -3.74 6.65 -9.71
C ILE A 10 -2.40 6.75 -8.97
N ASP A 11 -1.57 7.70 -9.37
CA ASP A 11 -0.24 7.89 -8.80
C ASP A 11 -0.27 8.88 -7.63
N ASN A 12 0.58 8.63 -6.64
CA ASN A 12 0.84 9.50 -5.50
C ASN A 12 -0.41 9.99 -4.76
N SER A 13 -1.47 9.18 -4.78
CA SER A 13 -2.78 9.51 -4.24
C SER A 13 -3.16 8.60 -3.10
N GLU A 14 -4.02 9.08 -2.20
CA GLU A 14 -4.55 8.29 -1.11
C GLU A 14 -6.04 7.98 -1.32
N MET A 15 -6.46 6.75 -1.00
CA MET A 15 -7.87 6.36 -1.03
C MET A 15 -8.28 5.70 0.29
N ASP A 16 -9.56 5.81 0.61
CA ASP A 16 -10.15 4.98 1.65
C ASP A 16 -10.42 3.56 1.11
N ILE A 17 -10.04 2.56 1.90
CA ILE A 17 -10.33 1.15 1.68
C ILE A 17 -11.12 0.62 2.86
N ASP A 18 -12.19 -0.09 2.56
CA ASP A 18 -13.01 -0.79 3.55
C ASP A 18 -12.55 -2.23 3.73
N GLY A 19 -12.54 -2.69 4.99
CA GLY A 19 -12.14 -4.05 5.34
C GLY A 19 -10.63 -4.31 5.25
N ALA A 20 -10.29 -5.59 5.08
CA ALA A 20 -8.90 -6.03 4.99
C ALA A 20 -8.30 -5.66 3.62
N PRO A 21 -7.08 -5.10 3.56
CA PRO A 21 -6.45 -4.73 2.29
C PRO A 21 -6.17 -5.98 1.46
N PRO A 22 -6.68 -6.08 0.22
CA PRO A 22 -6.36 -7.20 -0.67
C PRO A 22 -4.90 -7.14 -1.12
N VAL A 23 -4.31 -8.29 -1.44
CA VAL A 23 -2.93 -8.36 -1.98
C VAL A 23 -2.80 -7.60 -3.30
N HIS A 24 -3.87 -7.54 -4.08
CA HIS A 24 -3.95 -6.79 -5.33
C HIS A 24 -5.08 -5.77 -5.29
N TYR A 25 -4.84 -4.60 -5.89
CA TYR A 25 -5.86 -3.57 -6.02
C TYR A 25 -6.11 -3.18 -7.49
N PRO A 26 -7.38 -3.08 -7.92
CA PRO A 26 -8.57 -3.59 -7.24
C PRO A 26 -8.46 -5.09 -6.93
N ALA A 27 -9.25 -5.59 -5.97
CA ALA A 27 -9.28 -7.00 -5.65
C ALA A 27 -9.51 -7.83 -6.93
N SER A 28 -8.72 -8.87 -7.15
CA SER A 28 -8.78 -9.67 -8.37
C SER A 28 -10.16 -10.33 -8.52
N THR A 29 -10.89 -9.98 -9.58
CA THR A 29 -12.18 -10.60 -9.95
C THR A 29 -12.08 -11.57 -11.15
N GLY A 30 -10.86 -11.82 -11.67
CA GLY A 30 -10.62 -12.65 -12.85
C GLY A 30 -9.16 -12.60 -13.34
N ALA A 31 -8.91 -13.06 -14.57
CA ALA A 31 -7.56 -13.26 -15.17
C ALA A 31 -6.80 -11.97 -15.57
N GLY A 32 -7.21 -10.80 -15.08
CA GLY A 32 -6.56 -9.53 -15.40
C GLY A 32 -5.25 -9.34 -14.63
N ARG A 33 -4.27 -8.65 -15.25
CA ARG A 33 -3.07 -8.20 -14.52
C ARG A 33 -3.49 -7.19 -13.45
N PRO A 34 -3.05 -7.34 -12.20
CA PRO A 34 -3.39 -6.39 -11.14
C PRO A 34 -2.81 -5.02 -11.48
N ARG A 35 -3.56 -3.95 -11.16
CA ARG A 35 -3.07 -2.57 -11.37
C ARG A 35 -2.07 -2.15 -10.30
N TYR A 36 -2.25 -2.70 -9.10
CA TYR A 36 -1.37 -2.48 -7.97
C TYR A 36 -1.21 -3.75 -7.15
N ARG A 37 -0.09 -3.83 -6.47
CA ARG A 37 0.21 -4.85 -5.47
C ARG A 37 0.40 -4.20 -4.12
N LEU A 38 0.01 -4.88 -3.06
CA LEU A 38 0.28 -4.47 -1.68
C LEU A 38 1.78 -4.64 -1.39
N HIS A 39 2.42 -3.59 -0.88
CA HIS A 39 3.86 -3.58 -0.57
C HIS A 39 4.13 -3.46 0.94
N GLN A 40 3.31 -2.69 1.65
CA GLN A 40 3.51 -2.43 3.07
C GLN A 40 2.17 -2.29 3.78
N LEU A 41 2.13 -2.75 5.03
CA LEU A 41 1.05 -2.51 5.97
C LEU A 41 1.58 -1.71 7.15
N GLY A 42 0.88 -0.66 7.55
CA GLY A 42 1.09 -0.04 8.84
C GLY A 42 0.23 -0.72 9.90
N LYS A 43 0.84 -1.27 10.94
CA LYS A 43 0.10 -1.89 12.05
C LYS A 43 0.13 -1.00 13.30
N ARG A 44 -1.01 -0.86 13.95
CA ARG A 44 -1.15 -0.15 15.24
C ARG A 44 -2.14 -0.93 16.09
N ASP A 45 -1.75 -1.25 17.32
CA ASP A 45 -2.59 -1.95 18.30
C ASP A 45 -3.22 -3.26 17.77
N GLY A 46 -2.49 -3.99 16.92
CA GLY A 46 -2.95 -5.24 16.31
C GLY A 46 -3.83 -5.07 15.06
N GLU A 47 -4.23 -3.85 14.72
CA GLU A 47 -5.02 -3.53 13.54
C GLU A 47 -4.17 -2.93 12.42
N VAL A 48 -4.70 -2.97 11.19
CA VAL A 48 -4.07 -2.29 10.05
C VAL A 48 -4.55 -0.83 10.02
N ALA A 49 -3.62 0.10 10.21
CA ALA A 49 -3.87 1.54 10.21
C ALA A 49 -3.76 2.16 8.81
N TYR A 50 -2.90 1.61 7.96
CA TYR A 50 -2.79 1.99 6.55
C TYR A 50 -2.24 0.87 5.67
N ALA A 51 -2.40 1.00 4.36
CA ALA A 51 -1.77 0.16 3.35
C ALA A 51 -0.98 1.01 2.34
N VAL A 52 0.08 0.42 1.76
CA VAL A 52 0.80 1.02 0.63
C VAL A 52 0.73 0.06 -0.55
N TYR A 53 0.22 0.58 -1.65
CA TYR A 53 0.11 -0.08 -2.93
C TYR A 53 1.05 0.58 -3.93
N ALA A 54 1.70 -0.23 -4.75
CA ALA A 54 2.52 0.25 -5.85
C ALA A 54 2.23 -0.50 -7.14
N ALA A 55 2.62 0.09 -8.27
CA ALA A 55 2.57 -0.59 -9.56
C ALA A 55 3.32 -1.94 -9.47
N PRO A 56 2.84 -3.00 -10.14
CA PRO A 56 3.38 -4.35 -9.99
C PRO A 56 4.89 -4.47 -10.27
N GLU A 57 5.38 -3.66 -11.20
CA GLU A 57 6.77 -3.59 -11.63
C GLU A 57 7.67 -2.69 -10.78
N MET A 58 7.12 -2.00 -9.77
CA MET A 58 7.91 -1.07 -8.96
C MET A 58 8.73 -1.81 -7.91
N ASP A 59 9.97 -1.37 -7.71
CA ASP A 59 10.88 -1.96 -6.74
C ASP A 59 10.56 -1.54 -5.31
N ASN A 60 10.80 -2.44 -4.36
CA ASN A 60 10.49 -2.20 -2.95
C ASN A 60 11.27 -1.01 -2.39
N GLU A 61 12.51 -0.80 -2.83
CA GLU A 61 13.36 0.33 -2.39
C GLU A 61 12.78 1.68 -2.83
N GLU A 62 12.25 1.75 -4.06
CA GLU A 62 11.61 2.97 -4.58
C GLU A 62 10.32 3.28 -3.83
N VAL A 63 9.51 2.25 -3.56
CA VAL A 63 8.30 2.39 -2.73
C VAL A 63 8.65 2.85 -1.32
N GLN A 64 9.69 2.27 -0.71
CA GLN A 64 10.14 2.63 0.62
C GLN A 64 10.59 4.09 0.69
N ARG A 65 11.37 4.56 -0.29
CA ARG A 65 11.79 5.95 -0.39
C ARG A 65 10.62 6.91 -0.37
N VAL A 66 9.59 6.67 -1.17
CA VAL A 66 8.39 7.52 -1.24
C VAL A 66 7.62 7.52 0.09
N VAL A 67 7.52 6.37 0.75
CA VAL A 67 6.84 6.22 2.05
C VAL A 67 7.58 6.98 3.15
N GLU A 68 8.92 6.90 3.17
CA GLU A 68 9.78 7.59 4.13
C GLU A 68 9.77 9.11 3.92
N GLU A 69 9.87 9.58 2.68
CA GLU A 69 9.79 11.01 2.34
C GLU A 69 8.46 11.64 2.81
N ARG A 70 7.38 10.85 2.83
CA ARG A 70 6.05 11.28 3.31
C ARG A 70 5.83 11.09 4.81
N ASP A 71 6.78 10.47 5.49
CA ASP A 71 6.69 10.08 6.89
C ASP A 71 5.36 9.37 7.22
N TYR A 72 4.97 8.45 6.32
CA TYR A 72 3.61 7.90 6.30
C TYR A 72 3.31 7.10 7.57
N ALA A 73 4.29 6.32 8.05
CA ALA A 73 4.17 5.56 9.29
C ALA A 73 3.89 6.45 10.51
N ARG A 74 4.60 7.59 10.63
CA ARG A 74 4.43 8.55 11.73
C ARG A 74 3.04 9.18 11.71
N ARG A 75 2.50 9.52 10.53
CA ARG A 75 1.15 10.10 10.40
C ARG A 75 0.06 9.20 11.01
N PHE A 76 0.24 7.89 10.97
CA PHE A 76 -0.72 6.92 11.50
C PHE A 76 -0.32 6.33 12.86
N LEU A 77 0.83 6.72 13.43
CA LEU A 77 1.39 6.14 14.65
C LEU A 77 1.50 4.61 14.55
N ALA A 78 1.96 4.12 13.39
CA ALA A 78 1.95 2.69 13.06
C ALA A 78 3.34 2.18 12.73
N THR A 79 3.58 0.90 13.02
CA THR A 79 4.80 0.19 12.66
C THR A 79 4.66 -0.37 11.24
N PRO A 80 5.58 -0.04 10.31
CA PRO A 80 5.56 -0.58 8.96
C PRO A 80 5.94 -2.07 8.96
N VAL A 81 5.21 -2.86 8.18
CA VAL A 81 5.46 -4.28 7.93
C VAL A 81 5.47 -4.48 6.42
N MET A 82 6.62 -4.88 5.88
CA MET A 82 6.76 -5.19 4.46
C MET A 82 6.00 -6.47 4.13
N VAL A 83 5.34 -6.47 2.98
CA VAL A 83 4.66 -7.64 2.44
C VAL A 83 5.60 -8.31 1.46
N GLU A 84 6.00 -9.54 1.78
CA GLU A 84 6.87 -10.36 0.92
C GLU A 84 6.20 -10.62 -0.43
N ARG A 85 7.01 -10.76 -1.49
CA ARG A 85 6.54 -10.96 -2.86
C ARG A 85 5.89 -12.32 -3.06
#